data_AF-A0AA37I110-F1
#
_entry.id   AF-A0AA37I110-F1
#
_cell.length_a   1.000
_cell.length_b   1.000
_cell.length_c   1.000
_cell.angle_alpha   90.00
_cell.angle_beta   90.00
_cell.angle_gamma   90.00
#
_symmetry.space_group_name_H-M   'P 1'
#
loop_
_entity.id
_entity.type
_entity.pdbx_description
1 polymer ?
#
loop_
_entity_poly.entity_id
_entity_poly.type
_entity_poly.pdbx_seq_one_letter_code
_entity_poly.pdbx_strand_id
1 'polypeptide(L)' 'MEQTRTPLNAAQMEFLQLLGRITTEEELSELRKVVCDYYARKIDEEMDQLWAEGKWNNDKNEAVLKEHLRTPYKYAK' A
#
# COMPACT_ATOMS: atom_id res chain seq x y z
N MET A 1 8.80 -35.15 15.13
CA MET A 1 8.58 -34.60 13.78
C MET A 1 8.37 -33.11 13.96
N GLU A 2 9.30 -32.30 13.48
CA GLU A 2 9.29 -30.85 13.62
C GLU A 2 8.18 -30.30 12.72
N GLN A 3 7.13 -29.73 13.32
CA GLN A 3 6.09 -29.04 12.54
C GLN A 3 6.73 -27.76 12.00
N THR A 4 7.04 -27.72 10.72
CA THR A 4 7.42 -26.50 10.01
C THR A 4 6.23 -25.54 10.06
N ARG A 5 6.18 -24.68 11.08
CA ARG A 5 5.28 -23.52 11.09
C ARG A 5 5.66 -22.66 9.90
N THR A 6 4.87 -22.73 8.83
CA THR A 6 4.95 -21.74 7.76
C THR A 6 4.78 -20.37 8.44
N PRO A 7 5.70 -19.41 8.24
CA PRO A 7 5.64 -18.10 8.88
C PRO A 7 4.47 -17.23 8.39
N LEU A 8 3.59 -17.81 7.57
CA LEU A 8 2.53 -17.13 6.84
C LEU A 8 1.18 -17.42 7.49
N ASN A 9 0.38 -16.36 7.66
CA ASN A 9 -0.99 -16.46 8.15
C ASN A 9 -1.96 -16.97 7.06
N ALA A 10 -3.21 -17.23 7.44
CA ALA A 10 -4.22 -17.78 6.52
C ALA A 10 -4.43 -16.92 5.26
N ALA A 11 -4.53 -15.59 5.42
CA ALA A 11 -4.73 -14.68 4.30
C ALA A 11 -3.54 -14.68 3.33
N GLN A 12 -2.32 -14.74 3.85
CA GLN A 12 -1.10 -14.84 3.04
C GLN A 12 -1.07 -16.15 2.25
N MET A 13 -1.51 -17.26 2.84
CA MET A 13 -1.58 -18.55 2.16
C MET A 13 -2.64 -18.57 1.04
N GLU A 14 -3.81 -18.00 1.28
CA GLU A 14 -4.85 -17.85 0.24
C GLU A 14 -4.35 -17.01 -0.92
N PHE A 15 -3.64 -15.91 -0.63
CA PHE A 15 -3.05 -15.06 -1.67
C PHE A 15 -2.02 -15.81 -2.50
N LEU A 16 -1.18 -16.64 -1.87
CA LEU A 16 -0.22 -17.49 -2.60
C LEU A 16 -0.91 -18.51 -3.51
N GLN A 17 -2.04 -19.09 -3.10
CA GLN A 17 -2.81 -19.99 -3.95
C GLN A 17 -3.41 -19.29 -5.16
N LEU A 18 -3.85 -18.03 -5.01
CA LEU A 18 -4.33 -17.19 -6.12
C LEU A 18 -3.18 -16.83 -7.07
N LEU A 19 -2.04 -16.42 -6.52
CA LEU A 19 -0.82 -16.11 -7.28
C LEU A 19 -0.32 -17.32 -8.09
N GLY A 20 -0.50 -18.55 -7.59
CA GLY A 20 -0.13 -19.76 -8.32
C GLY A 20 -0.88 -19.98 -9.64
N ARG A 21 -1.95 -19.21 -9.90
CA ARG A 21 -2.70 -19.23 -11.17
C ARG A 21 -2.23 -18.17 -12.16
N ILE A 22 -1.43 -17.20 -11.72
CA ILE A 22 -0.87 -16.15 -12.55
C ILE A 22 0.37 -16.69 -13.23
N THR A 23 0.41 -16.57 -14.56
CA THR A 23 1.46 -17.16 -15.39
C THR A 23 2.24 -16.14 -16.21
N THR A 24 1.73 -14.91 -16.31
CA THR A 24 2.37 -13.82 -17.06
C THR A 24 2.74 -12.64 -16.16
N GLU A 25 3.69 -11.83 -16.61
CA GLU A 25 4.09 -10.61 -15.90
C GLU A 25 2.97 -9.55 -15.95
N GLU A 26 2.21 -9.53 -17.04
CA GLU A 26 1.06 -8.65 -17.21
C GLU A 26 -0.02 -8.93 -16.16
N GLU A 27 -0.40 -10.19 -15.97
CA GLU A 27 -1.37 -10.62 -14.94
C GLU A 27 -0.89 -10.27 -13.52
N LEU A 28 0.42 -10.43 -13.26
CA LEU A 28 1.02 -10.05 -11.98
C LEU A 28 0.98 -8.53 -11.75
N SER A 29 1.24 -7.74 -12.79
CA SER A 29 1.16 -6.29 -12.77
C SER A 29 -0.27 -5.80 -12.52
N GLU A 30 -1.25 -6.42 -13.17
CA GLU A 30 -2.68 -6.12 -12.95
C GLU A 30 -3.10 -6.44 -11.52
N LEU A 31 -2.72 -7.60 -10.98
CA LEU A 31 -3.02 -7.94 -9.59
C LEU A 31 -2.36 -6.96 -8.61
N ARG A 32 -1.10 -6.58 -8.86
CA ARG A 32 -0.41 -5.57 -8.05
C ARG A 32 -1.19 -4.26 -8.05
N LYS A 33 -1.68 -3.83 -9.21
CA LYS A 33 -2.51 -2.64 -9.34
C LYS A 33 -3.79 -2.75 -8.50
N VAL A 34 -4.51 -3.86 -8.59
CA VAL A 34 -5.74 -4.08 -7.79
C VAL A 34 -5.48 -3.97 -6.28
N VAL A 35 -4.37 -4.54 -5.80
CA VAL A 35 -3.97 -4.44 -4.38
C VAL A 35 -3.63 -3.01 -4.01
N CYS A 36 -2.86 -2.30 -4.85
CA CYS A 36 -2.54 -0.88 -4.64
C CYS A 36 -3.80 -0.03 -4.59
N ASP A 37 -4.73 -0.22 -5.52
CA ASP A 37 -5.99 0.53 -5.61
C ASP A 37 -6.88 0.25 -4.39
N TYR A 38 -6.87 -0.98 -3.85
CA TYR A 38 -7.57 -1.29 -2.59
C TYR A 38 -7.04 -0.46 -1.41
N TYR A 39 -5.72 -0.41 -1.24
CA TYR A 39 -5.12 0.37 -0.15
C TYR A 39 -5.23 1.87 -0.38
N ALA A 40 -5.13 2.36 -1.62
CA ALA A 40 -5.33 3.76 -1.94
C ALA A 40 -6.72 4.24 -1.51
N ARG A 41 -7.78 3.50 -1.87
CA ARG A 41 -9.15 3.81 -1.43
C ARG A 41 -9.29 3.82 0.09
N LYS A 42 -8.67 2.86 0.78
CA LYS A 42 -8.70 2.80 2.24
C LYS A 42 -7.99 4.01 2.88
N ILE A 43 -6.86 4.44 2.31
CA ILE A 43 -6.16 5.65 2.77
C ILE A 43 -7.03 6.88 2.55
N ASP A 44 -7.68 7.02 1.40
CA ASP A 44 -8.59 8.13 1.12
C ASP A 44 -9.74 8.16 2.15
N GLU A 45 -10.38 7.01 2.41
CA GLU A 45 -11.44 6.88 3.42
C GLU A 45 -10.96 7.26 4.83
N GLU A 46 -9.75 6.84 5.23
CA GLU A 46 -9.15 7.19 6.52
C GLU A 46 -8.82 8.69 6.60
N MET A 47 -8.34 9.31 5.52
CA MET A 47 -8.06 10.75 5.46
C MET A 47 -9.34 11.59 5.55
N ASP A 48 -10.41 11.17 4.89
CA ASP A 48 -11.72 11.81 5.00
C ASP A 48 -12.26 11.73 6.43
N GLN A 49 -12.09 10.59 7.11
CA GLN A 49 -12.45 10.44 8.53
C GLN A 49 -11.63 11.38 9.42
N LEU A 50 -10.32 11.46 9.22
CA LEU A 50 -9.46 12.38 9.98
C LEU A 50 -9.88 13.85 9.78
N TRP A 51 -10.30 14.22 8.58
CA TRP A 51 -10.85 15.54 8.29
C TRP A 51 -12.15 15.79 9.05
N ALA A 52 -13.10 14.85 8.97
CA ALA A 52 -14.40 14.96 9.63
C ALA A 52 -14.28 15.04 11.16
N GLU A 53 -13.32 14.32 11.76
CA GLU A 53 -13.03 14.35 13.19
C GLU A 53 -12.26 15.62 13.63
N GLY A 54 -11.89 16.50 12.69
CA GLY A 54 -11.08 17.70 12.96
C GLY A 54 -9.63 17.38 13.35
N LYS A 55 -9.20 16.11 13.23
CA LYS A 55 -7.82 15.67 13.46
C LYS A 55 -6.92 16.05 12.30
N TRP A 56 -7.46 16.32 11.12
CA TRP A 56 -6.75 16.88 9.98
C TRP A 56 -7.40 18.19 9.54
N ASN A 57 -6.61 19.16 9.10
CA ASN A 57 -7.08 20.48 8.69
C ASN A 57 -6.08 21.19 7.75
N ASN A 58 -6.45 22.40 7.31
CA ASN A 58 -5.62 23.19 6.40
C ASN A 58 -4.25 23.58 6.98
N ASP A 59 -4.15 23.84 8.28
CA ASP A 59 -2.86 24.18 8.91
C ASP A 59 -1.88 23.01 8.84
N LYS A 60 -2.37 21.78 9.00
CA LYS A 60 -1.57 20.55 8.84
C LYS A 60 -1.18 20.31 7.39
N ASN A 61 -2.08 20.58 6.43
CA ASN A 61 -1.73 20.53 5.00
C ASN A 61 -0.56 21.48 4.67
N GLU A 62 -0.63 22.71 5.18
CA GLU A 62 0.40 23.73 4.97
C GLU A 62 1.75 23.34 5.62
N ALA A 63 1.72 22.65 6.77
CA ALA A 63 2.92 22.10 7.38
C ALA A 63 3.57 21.03 6.49
N VAL A 64 2.80 20.04 6.04
CA VAL A 64 3.30 18.95 5.17
C VAL A 64 3.88 19.47 3.86
N LEU A 65 3.26 20.50 3.26
CA LEU A 65 3.77 21.13 2.03
C LEU A 65 5.22 21.61 2.16
N LYS A 66 5.65 21.97 3.38
CA LYS A 66 6.99 22.48 3.69
C LYS A 66 8.02 21.38 4.01
N GLU A 67 7.61 20.11 4.12
CA GLU A 67 8.47 19.05 4.64
C GLU A 67 9.46 18.43 3.64
N HIS A 68 9.51 18.87 2.38
CA HIS A 68 10.50 18.40 1.37
C HIS A 68 10.69 16.86 1.30
N LEU A 69 9.64 16.07 1.57
CA LEU A 69 9.70 14.61 1.70
C LEU A 69 9.88 13.83 0.38
N ARG A 70 9.99 14.53 -0.76
CA ARG A 70 10.17 13.89 -2.07
C ARG A 70 11.54 13.24 -2.16
N THR A 71 11.65 12.11 -2.87
CA THR A 71 12.93 11.47 -3.17
C THR A 71 13.88 12.48 -3.85
N PRO A 72 15.09 12.73 -3.30
CA PRO A 72 16.04 13.65 -3.91
C PRO A 72 16.41 13.25 -5.34
N TYR A 73 16.48 14.24 -6.25
CA TYR A 73 16.90 13.97 -7.62
C TYR A 73 18.38 13.60 -7.67
N LYS A 74 18.69 12.42 -8.17
CA LYS A 74 20.06 12.01 -8.46
C LYS A 74 20.43 12.52 -9.85
N TYR A 75 21.15 13.64 -9.92
CA TYR A 75 21.79 14.05 -11.18
C TYR A 75 22.92 13.06 -11.47
N ALA A 76 22.82 12.33 -12.58
CA ALA A 76 23.96 11.58 -13.11
C ALA A 76 25.04 12.60 -13.52
N LYS A 77 26.25 12.45 -12.99
CA LYS A 77 27.45 13.18 -13.43
C LYS A 77 28.18 12.39 -14.50
#